data_AF-A0A1G8CRY0-F1
#
_entry.id   AF-A0A1G8CRY0-F1
#
_cell.length_a   1.000
_cell.length_b   1.000
_cell.length_c   1.000
_cell.angle_alpha   90.00
_cell.angle_beta   90.00
_cell.angle_gamma   90.00
#
_symmetry.space_group_name_H-M   'P 1'
#
loop_
_entity.id
_entity.type
_entity.pdbx_description
1 polymer ?
#
loop_
_entity_poly.entity_id
_entity_poly.type
_entity_poly.pdbx_seq_one_letter_code
_entity_poly.pdbx_strand_id
1 'polypeptide(L)'
;MAEKMDRRKARTKKMLRAALLELMEEKGVKGVTVSELTSRADLNRGTFYLHFQDIDDYMEQSQDEFFQTLQDKMKEVNILEFNNAQDQPYSELISILEFIKNQADFLHVLFGPKGDPSFVVKWNSLCKNKCPISFLPYRLTKNKC
;
A
#
# COMPACT_ATOMS: atom_id res chain seq x y z
N MET A 1 1.78 -16.27 -24.72
CA MET A 1 3.16 -15.90 -24.32
C MET A 1 3.18 -14.75 -23.31
N ALA A 2 2.38 -13.69 -23.51
CA ALA A 2 2.23 -12.56 -22.58
C ALA A 2 1.79 -12.95 -21.16
N GLU A 3 0.80 -13.83 -21.02
CA GLU A 3 0.25 -14.29 -19.72
C GLU A 3 1.29 -15.02 -18.83
N LYS A 4 2.24 -15.75 -19.44
CA LYS A 4 3.33 -16.43 -18.70
C LYS A 4 4.39 -15.44 -18.20
N MET A 5 4.62 -14.37 -18.97
CA MET A 5 5.53 -13.29 -18.61
C MET A 5 4.96 -12.47 -17.45
N ASP A 6 3.66 -12.21 -17.48
CA ASP A 6 2.95 -11.47 -16.44
C ASP A 6 3.00 -12.19 -15.09
N ARG A 7 2.73 -13.51 -15.09
CA ARG A 7 2.88 -14.35 -13.88
C ARG A 7 4.29 -14.33 -13.29
N ARG A 8 5.33 -14.27 -14.13
CA ARG A 8 6.72 -14.16 -13.66
C ARG A 8 6.99 -12.81 -13.01
N LYS A 9 6.54 -11.71 -13.63
CA LYS A 9 6.67 -10.36 -13.07
C LYS A 9 5.96 -10.24 -11.71
N ALA A 10 4.72 -10.74 -11.63
CA ALA A 10 3.95 -10.74 -10.39
C ALA A 10 4.65 -11.52 -9.27
N ARG A 11 5.23 -12.69 -9.59
CA ARG A 11 6.00 -13.49 -8.63
C ARG A 11 7.24 -12.74 -8.13
N THR A 12 8.03 -12.15 -9.03
CA THR A 12 9.23 -11.37 -8.67
C THR A 12 8.86 -10.21 -7.75
N LYS A 13 7.79 -9.47 -8.09
CA LYS A 13 7.32 -8.34 -7.28
C LYS A 13 6.89 -8.77 -5.88
N LYS A 14 6.22 -9.92 -5.76
CA LYS A 14 5.83 -10.48 -4.46
C LYS A 14 7.04 -10.88 -3.61
N MET A 15 8.05 -11.50 -4.22
CA MET A 15 9.28 -11.90 -3.53
C MET A 15 10.08 -10.69 -3.04
N LEU A 16 10.23 -9.67 -3.88
CA LEU A 16 10.88 -8.41 -3.49
C LEU A 16 10.11 -7.70 -2.36
N ARG A 17 8.78 -7.67 -2.43
CA ARG A 17 7.95 -7.01 -1.40
C ARG A 17 8.09 -7.71 -0.05
N ALA A 18 8.05 -9.03 -0.02
CA ALA A 18 8.22 -9.80 1.21
C ALA A 18 9.61 -9.56 1.82
N ALA A 19 10.68 -9.67 1.03
CA ALA A 19 12.05 -9.44 1.47
C ALA A 19 12.27 -8.00 1.98
N LEU A 20 11.67 -7.01 1.33
CA LEU A 20 11.75 -5.62 1.74
C LEU A 20 11.10 -5.40 3.11
N LEU A 21 9.91 -5.96 3.34
CA LEU A 21 9.19 -5.80 4.61
C LEU A 21 9.98 -6.39 5.78
N GLU A 22 10.53 -7.59 5.63
CA GLU A 22 11.40 -8.20 6.64
C GLU A 22 12.61 -7.31 6.95
N LEU A 23 13.31 -6.82 5.92
CA LEU A 23 14.49 -5.97 6.10
C LEU A 23 14.13 -4.62 6.75
N MET A 24 12.97 -4.06 6.43
CA MET A 24 12.49 -2.83 7.05
C MET A 24 12.13 -3.03 8.54
N GLU A 25 11.57 -4.17 8.92
CA GLU A 25 11.35 -4.49 10.34
C GLU A 25 12.68 -4.61 11.10
N GLU A 26 13.68 -5.24 10.49
CA GLU A 26 15.00 -5.45 11.08
C GLU A 26 15.73 -4.11 11.31
N LYS A 27 15.82 -3.24 10.29
CA LYS A 27 16.73 -2.07 10.30
C LYS A 27 16.17 -0.78 9.72
N GLY A 28 14.91 -0.78 9.29
CA GLY A 28 14.24 0.36 8.66
C GLY A 28 14.67 0.59 7.20
N VAL A 29 13.86 1.37 6.49
CA VAL A 29 14.01 1.56 5.03
C VAL A 29 15.38 2.08 4.62
N LYS A 30 15.93 3.06 5.35
CA LYS A 30 17.23 3.68 5.04
C LYS A 30 18.41 2.72 5.22
N GLY A 31 18.24 1.64 5.97
CA GLY A 31 19.26 0.63 6.17
C GLY A 31 19.30 -0.43 5.08
N VAL A 32 18.29 -0.51 4.22
CA VAL A 32 18.16 -1.56 3.20
C VAL A 32 19.03 -1.24 1.98
N THR A 33 19.78 -2.24 1.49
CA THR A 33 20.51 -2.14 0.24
C THR A 33 19.93 -3.06 -0.83
N VAL A 34 20.15 -2.73 -2.11
CA VAL A 34 19.75 -3.61 -3.23
C VAL A 34 20.37 -5.00 -3.10
N SER A 35 21.61 -5.10 -2.62
CA SER A 35 22.29 -6.39 -2.48
C SER A 35 21.59 -7.30 -1.46
N GLU A 36 21.22 -6.76 -0.30
CA GLU A 36 20.54 -7.54 0.74
C GLU A 36 19.11 -7.87 0.32
N LEU A 37 18.40 -6.92 -0.27
CA LEU A 37 17.04 -7.13 -0.77
C LEU A 37 17.01 -8.27 -1.79
N THR A 38 17.89 -8.23 -2.79
CA THR A 38 17.95 -9.24 -3.85
C THR A 38 18.43 -10.58 -3.33
N SER A 39 19.37 -10.60 -2.38
CA SER A 39 19.82 -11.83 -1.73
C SER A 39 18.70 -12.48 -0.91
N ARG A 40 17.94 -11.70 -0.13
CA ARG A 40 16.81 -12.19 0.68
C ARG A 40 15.66 -12.67 -0.20
N ALA A 41 15.42 -11.98 -1.32
CA ALA A 41 14.40 -12.35 -2.28
C ALA A 41 14.81 -13.52 -3.21
N ASP A 42 16.01 -14.07 -3.09
CA ASP A 42 16.56 -15.09 -4.00
C ASP A 42 16.50 -14.65 -5.48
N LEU A 43 16.96 -13.43 -5.75
CA LEU A 43 16.96 -12.80 -7.07
C LEU A 43 18.35 -12.27 -7.42
N ASN A 44 18.65 -12.24 -8.72
CA ASN A 44 19.84 -11.55 -9.19
C ASN A 44 19.63 -10.03 -9.14
N ARG A 45 20.68 -9.28 -8.77
CA ARG A 45 20.70 -7.80 -8.82
C ARG A 45 20.30 -7.27 -10.19
N GLY A 46 20.74 -7.93 -11.26
CA GLY A 46 20.33 -7.57 -12.63
C GLY A 46 18.80 -7.59 -12.80
N THR A 47 18.09 -8.53 -12.17
CA THR A 47 16.63 -8.61 -12.22
C THR A 47 15.96 -7.44 -11.50
N PHE A 48 16.54 -6.93 -10.42
CA PHE A 48 16.05 -5.73 -9.74
C PHE A 48 16.21 -4.49 -10.62
N TYR A 49 17.40 -4.29 -11.18
CA TYR A 49 17.71 -3.12 -12.00
C TYR A 49 16.97 -3.06 -13.35
N LEU A 50 16.30 -4.14 -13.76
CA LEU A 50 15.36 -4.11 -14.89
C LEU A 50 14.07 -3.34 -14.59
N HIS A 51 13.76 -3.13 -13.30
CA HIS A 51 12.50 -2.58 -12.85
C HIS A 51 12.67 -1.32 -11.99
N PHE A 52 13.77 -1.24 -11.23
CA PHE A 52 13.98 -0.19 -10.23
C PHE A 52 15.41 0.33 -10.27
N GLN A 53 15.59 1.63 -10.05
CA GLN A 53 16.90 2.27 -10.03
C GLN A 53 17.65 1.97 -8.74
N ASP A 54 16.95 2.07 -7.60
CA ASP A 54 17.46 1.80 -6.27
C ASP A 54 16.31 1.46 -5.30
N ILE A 55 16.62 1.40 -4.00
CA ILE A 55 15.63 1.08 -2.96
C ILE A 55 14.60 2.20 -2.81
N ASP A 56 15.00 3.46 -2.94
CA ASP A 56 14.10 4.60 -2.77
C ASP A 56 13.08 4.65 -3.92
N ASP A 57 13.54 4.46 -5.16
CA ASP A 57 12.67 4.29 -6.34
C ASP A 57 11.72 3.10 -6.18
N TYR A 58 12.22 1.95 -5.72
CA TYR A 58 11.37 0.79 -5.47
C TYR A 58 10.29 1.07 -4.41
N MET A 59 10.65 1.78 -3.33
CA MET A 59 9.74 2.19 -2.28
C MET A 59 8.68 3.15 -2.80
N GLU A 60 9.07 4.19 -3.54
CA GLU A 60 8.16 5.17 -4.11
C GLU A 60 7.15 4.49 -5.03
N GLN A 61 7.61 3.66 -5.99
CA GLN A 61 6.73 2.93 -6.88
C GLN A 61 5.77 1.98 -6.13
N SER A 62 6.25 1.34 -5.06
CA SER A 62 5.43 0.45 -4.23
C SER A 62 4.34 1.20 -3.45
N GLN A 63 4.65 2.41 -2.97
CA GLN A 63 3.67 3.27 -2.31
C GLN A 63 2.65 3.82 -3.31
N ASP A 64 3.10 4.25 -4.48
CA ASP A 64 2.24 4.83 -5.51
C ASP A 64 1.26 3.79 -6.06
N GLU A 65 1.69 2.54 -6.28
CA GLU A 65 0.80 1.44 -6.64
C GLU A 65 -0.28 1.19 -5.57
N PHE A 66 0.11 1.20 -4.30
CA PHE A 66 -0.83 1.04 -3.18
C PHE A 66 -1.88 2.16 -3.20
N PHE A 67 -1.44 3.41 -3.29
CA PHE A 67 -2.34 4.56 -3.28
C PHE A 67 -3.22 4.62 -4.53
N GLN A 68 -2.69 4.26 -5.69
CA GLN A 68 -3.45 4.22 -6.94
C GLN A 68 -4.56 3.18 -6.84
N THR A 69 -4.24 1.96 -6.40
CA THR A 69 -5.23 0.88 -6.24
C THR A 69 -6.30 1.26 -5.21
N LEU A 70 -5.90 1.87 -4.09
CA LEU A 70 -6.85 2.35 -3.08
C LEU A 70 -7.77 3.43 -3.65
N GLN A 71 -7.22 4.40 -4.39
CA GLN A 71 -8.00 5.47 -5.01
C GLN A 71 -8.97 4.95 -6.05
N ASP A 72 -8.58 3.96 -6.84
CA ASP A 72 -9.46 3.39 -7.86
C ASP A 72 -10.64 2.65 -7.21
N LYS A 73 -10.40 1.87 -6.15
CA LYS A 73 -11.48 1.26 -5.36
C LYS A 73 -12.38 2.31 -4.70
N MET A 74 -11.83 3.41 -4.20
CA MET A 74 -12.63 4.50 -3.62
C MET A 74 -13.52 5.21 -4.65
N LYS A 75 -13.12 5.27 -5.94
CA LYS A 75 -13.95 5.85 -7.00
C LYS A 75 -15.15 4.98 -7.37
N GLU A 76 -15.06 3.67 -7.12
CA GLU A 76 -16.16 2.73 -7.36
C GLU A 76 -17.29 2.87 -6.34
N VAL A 77 -17.03 3.54 -5.20
CA VAL A 77 -18.04 3.79 -4.17
C VAL A 77 -19.10 4.77 -4.67
N ASN A 78 -20.31 4.27 -4.87
CA ASN A 78 -21.51 5.06 -5.12
C ASN A 78 -22.17 5.44 -3.79
N ILE A 79 -22.08 6.73 -3.42
CA ILE A 79 -22.61 7.26 -2.16
C ILE A 79 -24.13 7.05 -2.03
N LEU A 80 -24.88 7.13 -3.15
CA LEU A 80 -26.33 6.96 -3.12
C LEU A 80 -26.71 5.51 -2.82
N GLU A 81 -26.00 4.55 -3.40
CA GLU A 81 -26.21 3.12 -3.13
C GLU A 81 -25.77 2.77 -1.71
N PHE A 82 -24.65 3.32 -1.25
CA PHE A 82 -24.17 3.13 0.11
C PHE A 82 -25.17 3.63 1.16
N ASN A 83 -25.73 4.82 0.99
CA ASN A 83 -26.73 5.37 1.92
C ASN A 83 -28.04 4.56 1.94
N ASN A 84 -28.34 3.85 0.86
CA ASN A 84 -29.53 3.01 0.72
C ASN A 84 -29.27 1.54 1.11
N ALA A 85 -28.03 1.18 1.47
CA ALA A 85 -27.68 -0.15 1.94
C ALA A 85 -28.27 -0.36 3.35
N GLN A 86 -29.55 -0.76 3.40
CA GLN A 86 -30.26 -1.09 4.63
C GLN A 86 -29.71 -2.40 5.20
N ASP A 87 -28.72 -2.31 6.09
CA ASP A 87 -28.04 -3.40 6.80
C ASP A 87 -27.39 -4.48 5.90
N GLN A 88 -27.35 -4.25 4.59
CA GLN A 88 -26.69 -5.14 3.64
C GLN A 88 -25.20 -4.79 3.52
N PRO A 89 -24.32 -5.80 3.42
CA PRO A 89 -22.91 -5.56 3.17
C PRO A 89 -22.73 -4.85 1.82
N TYR A 90 -22.14 -3.65 1.85
CA TYR A 90 -21.86 -2.87 0.65
C TYR A 90 -20.57 -3.38 -0.01
N SER A 91 -20.68 -3.98 -1.20
CA SER A 91 -19.63 -4.73 -1.89
C SER A 91 -18.35 -3.93 -2.09
N GLU A 92 -18.48 -2.65 -2.40
CA GLU A 92 -17.37 -1.75 -2.71
C GLU A 92 -16.59 -1.43 -1.43
N LEU A 93 -17.28 -1.27 -0.30
CA LEU A 93 -16.62 -1.12 1.01
C LEU A 93 -15.94 -2.41 1.46
N ILE A 94 -16.58 -3.57 1.26
CA ILE A 94 -15.93 -4.85 1.54
C ILE A 94 -14.65 -4.99 0.71
N SER A 95 -14.71 -4.69 -0.59
CA SER A 95 -13.57 -4.70 -1.51
C SER A 95 -12.41 -3.79 -1.05
N ILE A 96 -12.73 -2.61 -0.49
CA ILE A 96 -11.74 -1.70 0.12
C ILE A 96 -11.14 -2.32 1.39
N LEU A 97 -11.97 -2.86 2.28
CA LEU A 97 -11.52 -3.47 3.54
C LEU A 97 -10.68 -4.72 3.29
N GLU A 98 -11.05 -5.55 2.33
CA GLU A 98 -10.28 -6.71 1.89
C GLU A 98 -8.94 -6.29 1.30
N PHE A 99 -8.91 -5.22 0.51
CA PHE A 99 -7.66 -4.66 0.00
C PHE A 99 -6.76 -4.18 1.13
N ILE A 100 -7.29 -3.41 2.09
CA ILE A 100 -6.54 -2.95 3.26
C ILE A 100 -6.01 -4.13 4.08
N LYS A 101 -6.85 -5.15 4.32
CA LYS A 101 -6.46 -6.38 5.01
C LYS A 101 -5.32 -7.11 4.28
N ASN A 102 -5.39 -7.21 2.96
CA ASN A 102 -4.34 -7.83 2.14
C ASN A 102 -3.04 -7.02 2.10
N GLN A 103 -3.08 -5.76 2.51
CA GLN A 103 -1.93 -4.86 2.60
C GLN A 103 -1.51 -4.60 4.06
N ALA A 104 -2.06 -5.33 5.03
CA ALA A 104 -1.86 -5.07 6.45
C ALA A 104 -0.38 -5.08 6.86
N ASP A 105 0.40 -6.07 6.42
CA ASP A 105 1.83 -6.16 6.74
C ASP A 105 2.60 -4.96 6.18
N PHE A 106 2.29 -4.56 4.95
CA PHE A 106 2.90 -3.39 4.32
C PHE A 106 2.58 -2.09 5.08
N LEU A 107 1.32 -1.93 5.49
CA LEU A 107 0.89 -0.79 6.29
C LEU A 107 1.53 -0.79 7.67
N HIS A 108 1.61 -1.96 8.32
CA HIS A 108 2.21 -2.11 9.65
C HIS A 108 3.66 -1.64 9.65
N VAL A 109 4.46 -2.09 8.68
CA VAL A 109 5.86 -1.71 8.57
C VAL A 109 6.02 -0.23 8.23
N LEU A 110 5.21 0.31 7.32
CA LEU A 110 5.31 1.71 6.89
C LEU A 110 4.85 2.73 7.93
N PHE A 111 3.81 2.40 8.72
CA PHE A 111 3.38 3.23 9.84
C PHE A 111 4.20 2.99 11.11
N GLY A 112 5.02 1.94 11.12
CA GLY A 112 5.88 1.59 12.24
C GLY A 112 6.99 2.62 12.49
N PRO A 113 7.68 2.52 13.64
CA PRO A 113 8.73 3.47 14.03
C PRO A 113 9.95 3.47 13.08
N LYS A 114 10.12 2.40 12.30
CA LYS A 114 11.19 2.23 11.30
C LYS A 114 10.69 2.39 9.85
N GLY A 115 9.43 2.79 9.68
CA GLY A 115 8.80 2.99 8.39
C GLY A 115 9.31 4.21 7.64
N ASP A 116 8.65 4.55 6.55
CA ASP A 116 8.98 5.73 5.74
C ASP A 116 8.02 6.89 6.06
N PRO A 117 8.53 8.01 6.61
CA PRO A 117 7.71 9.20 6.86
C PRO A 117 6.99 9.75 5.62
N SER A 118 7.55 9.55 4.42
CA SER A 118 6.94 10.02 3.17
C SER A 118 5.57 9.37 2.94
N PHE A 119 5.43 8.09 3.32
CA PHE A 119 4.17 7.36 3.25
C PHE A 119 3.10 7.98 4.14
N VAL A 120 3.46 8.34 5.38
CA VAL A 120 2.55 8.98 6.34
C VAL A 120 2.05 10.33 5.82
N VAL A 121 2.94 11.11 5.19
CA VAL A 121 2.58 12.39 4.56
C VAL A 121 1.62 12.18 3.39
N LYS A 122 1.92 11.23 2.49
CA LYS A 122 1.04 10.86 1.36
C LYS A 122 -0.32 10.37 1.85
N TRP A 123 -0.35 9.48 2.86
CA TRP A 123 -1.57 8.96 3.48
C TRP A 123 -2.44 10.08 4.08
N ASN A 124 -1.85 10.95 4.90
CA ASN A 124 -2.57 12.08 5.50
C ASN A 124 -3.13 13.03 4.43
N SER A 125 -2.41 13.23 3.34
CA SER A 125 -2.86 14.06 2.22
C SER A 125 -4.05 13.45 1.51
N LEU A 126 -4.05 12.12 1.31
CA LEU A 126 -5.17 11.38 0.77
C LEU A 126 -6.40 11.46 1.68
N CYS A 127 -6.23 11.26 2.99
CA CYS A 127 -7.33 11.38 3.94
C CYS A 127 -7.91 12.80 4.01
N LYS A 128 -7.11 13.86 3.88
CA LYS A 128 -7.61 15.24 3.92
C LYS A 128 -8.34 15.66 2.65
N ASN A 129 -7.80 15.30 1.48
CA ASN A 129 -8.28 15.83 0.20
C ASN A 129 -9.37 14.95 -0.44
N LYS A 130 -9.41 13.66 -0.10
CA LYS A 130 -10.27 12.68 -0.78
C LYS A 130 -11.12 11.83 0.17
N CYS A 131 -10.95 11.92 1.48
CA CYS A 131 -11.93 11.36 2.39
C CYS A 131 -13.14 12.31 2.39
N PRO A 132 -14.32 11.90 1.92
CA PRO A 132 -15.52 12.66 2.17
C PRO A 132 -15.69 12.60 3.68
N ILE A 133 -15.38 13.67 4.41
CA ILE A 133 -15.64 13.71 5.86
C ILE A 133 -17.16 13.62 6.13
N SER A 134 -17.99 13.70 5.08
CA SER A 134 -19.41 13.31 5.08
C SER A 134 -19.67 11.80 5.21
N PHE A 135 -18.66 10.94 5.05
CA PHE A 135 -18.77 9.47 5.11
C PHE A 135 -18.81 8.94 6.56
N LEU A 136 -18.46 9.77 7.55
CA LEU A 136 -18.61 9.45 8.96
C LEU A 136 -19.73 10.30 9.56
N PRO A 137 -20.86 9.69 10.00
CA PRO A 137 -21.90 10.43 10.72
C PRO A 137 -21.40 10.98 12.07
N TYR A 138 -20.20 10.57 12.50
CA TYR A 138 -19.56 11.08 13.70
C TYR A 138 -18.68 12.28 13.38
N ARG A 139 -19.24 13.47 13.62
CA ARG A 139 -18.48 14.65 13.99
C ARG A 139 -17.61 14.21 15.17
N LEU A 140 -16.32 13.95 14.96
CA LEU A 140 -15.36 13.87 16.05
C LEU A 140 -15.37 15.26 16.68
N THR A 141 -16.24 15.45 17.67
CA THR A 141 -16.25 16.63 18.51
C THR A 141 -14.84 16.72 19.03
N LYS A 142 -14.12 17.75 18.58
CA LYS A 142 -12.93 18.24 19.25
C LYS A 142 -13.34 18.45 20.70
N ASN A 143 -13.08 17.46 21.56
CA ASN A 143 -12.89 17.71 22.96
C ASN A 143 -11.61 18.54 23.02
N LYS A 144 -11.81 19.86 22.92
CA LYS A 144 -10.90 20.83 23.49
C LYS A 144 -10.76 20.46 24.97
N CYS A 145 -9.52 20.58 25.44
CA CYS A 145 -9.13 20.53 26.84
C CYS A 145 -10.10 21.25 27.77
#